data_AF-A0A6F9A5E5-F1
#
_entry.id   AF-A0A6F9A5E5-F1
#
_cell.length_a   1.000
_cell.length_b   1.000
_cell.length_c   1.000
_cell.angle_alpha   90.00
_cell.angle_beta   90.00
_cell.angle_gamma   90.00
#
_symmetry.space_group_name_H-M   'P 1'
#
loop_
_entity.id
_entity.type
_entity.pdbx_description
1 polymer ?
#
loop_
_entity_poly.entity_id
_entity_poly.type
_entity_poly.pdbx_seq_one_letter_code
_entity_poly.pdbx_strand_id
1 'polypeptide(L)'
;MRWPDLLMSVIAVFEVTFNSPRGGRVALDDIAFSPEFCSAETEPTFDPSIANCDFEVGFCRYTQDQMEGSTWKRVSVKPNIYRTGDHTTGAGSFFLSHSRLRPRACYISHLLGPLLPGNMKYCLSRQTRHSLFTFRIRVESNRRGYGP
;
A
#
# COMPACT_ATOMS: atom_id res chain seq x y z
N MET A 1 6.37 39.81 2.21
CA MET A 1 6.85 38.72 3.09
C MET A 1 6.72 37.41 2.32
N ARG A 2 7.72 36.52 2.35
CA ARG A 2 7.66 35.23 1.68
C ARG A 2 7.20 34.19 2.69
N TRP A 3 6.01 33.63 2.51
CA TRP A 3 5.55 32.52 3.35
C TRP A 3 6.49 31.32 3.14
N PRO A 4 6.91 30.60 4.20
CA PRO A 4 7.75 29.43 4.04
C PRO A 4 6.98 28.36 3.25
N ASP A 5 7.71 27.59 2.46
CA ASP A 5 7.13 26.64 1.51
C ASP A 5 6.21 25.65 2.23
N LEU A 6 4.92 25.69 1.88
CA LEU A 6 3.92 24.76 2.39
C LEU A 6 4.37 23.35 2.01
N LEU A 7 4.71 22.54 3.02
CA LEU A 7 5.10 21.13 2.85
C LEU A 7 3.92 20.33 2.29
N MET A 8 3.75 20.40 0.97
CA MET A 8 2.90 19.52 0.20
C MET A 8 3.33 18.10 0.53
N SER A 9 2.43 17.32 1.12
CA SER A 9 2.69 15.91 1.38
C SER A 9 1.98 15.06 0.34
N VAL A 10 2.56 13.90 0.03
CA VAL A 10 1.99 12.90 -0.87
C VAL A 10 1.72 11.61 -0.11
N ILE A 11 0.71 10.86 -0.55
CA ILE A 11 0.44 9.51 -0.09
C ILE A 11 0.51 8.55 -1.27
N ALA A 12 1.10 7.37 -1.05
CA ALA A 12 1.00 6.25 -1.97
C ALA A 12 -0.31 5.50 -1.69
N VAL A 13 -1.21 5.44 -2.66
CA VAL A 13 -2.52 4.78 -2.56
C VAL A 13 -2.47 3.47 -3.34
N PHE A 14 -2.61 2.37 -2.61
CA PHE A 14 -2.60 1.02 -3.15
C PHE A 14 -4.04 0.59 -3.42
N GLU A 15 -4.45 0.73 -4.69
CA GLU A 15 -5.78 0.45 -5.21
C GLU A 15 -5.86 -0.98 -5.78
N VAL A 16 -6.98 -1.63 -5.49
CA VAL A 16 -7.40 -2.91 -6.09
C VAL A 16 -8.84 -2.79 -6.56
N THR A 17 -9.11 -3.25 -7.79
CA THR A 17 -10.44 -3.20 -8.41
C THR A 17 -10.89 -4.58 -8.87
N PHE A 18 -12.00 -5.06 -8.30
CA PHE A 18 -12.61 -6.34 -8.65
C PHE A 18 -13.80 -6.12 -9.60
N ASN A 19 -13.60 -6.47 -10.87
CA ASN A 19 -14.62 -6.39 -11.93
C ASN A 19 -14.89 -7.77 -12.55
N SER A 20 -15.14 -8.80 -11.73
CA SER A 20 -15.45 -10.15 -12.20
C SER A 20 -16.54 -10.81 -11.33
N PRO A 21 -17.58 -11.44 -11.93
CA PRO A 21 -18.63 -12.12 -11.19
C PRO A 21 -18.14 -13.40 -10.48
N ARG A 22 -16.97 -13.93 -10.86
CA ARG A 22 -16.29 -15.04 -10.15
C ARG A 22 -15.62 -14.58 -8.84
N GLY A 23 -15.64 -13.28 -8.56
CA GLY A 23 -14.88 -12.69 -7.47
C GLY A 23 -13.37 -12.72 -7.71
N GLY A 24 -12.60 -12.40 -6.67
CA GLY A 24 -11.15 -12.33 -6.69
C GLY A 24 -10.52 -12.14 -5.32
N ARG A 25 -9.20 -12.30 -5.26
CA ARG A 25 -8.36 -12.07 -4.08
C ARG A 25 -7.06 -11.40 -4.52
N VAL A 26 -6.52 -10.54 -3.66
CA VAL A 26 -5.21 -9.90 -3.83
C VAL A 26 -4.46 -9.99 -2.52
N ALA A 27 -3.31 -10.65 -2.52
CA ALA A 27 -2.31 -10.50 -1.48
C ALA A 27 -1.38 -9.32 -1.82
N LEU A 28 -1.08 -8.51 -0.80
CA LEU A 28 -0.08 -7.45 -0.77
C LEU A 28 0.87 -7.74 0.39
N ASP A 29 2.14 -7.87 0.06
CA ASP A 29 3.21 -8.30 0.96
C ASP A 29 4.51 -7.53 0.61
N ASP A 30 5.47 -7.46 1.53
CA ASP A 30 6.74 -6.72 1.42
C ASP A 30 6.63 -5.33 0.75
N ILE A 31 6.06 -4.30 1.38
CA ILE A 31 6.30 -2.94 0.88
C ILE A 31 7.69 -2.51 1.29
N ALA A 32 8.62 -2.39 0.34
CA ALA A 32 9.92 -1.77 0.57
C ALA A 32 10.22 -0.69 -0.46
N PHE A 33 10.74 0.44 0.02
CA PHE A 33 11.33 1.49 -0.77
C PHE A 33 12.85 1.40 -0.73
N SER A 34 13.50 1.87 -1.80
CA SER A 34 14.94 2.06 -1.83
C SER A 34 15.32 3.32 -1.05
N PRO A 35 16.44 3.32 -0.28
CA PRO A 35 17.10 4.54 0.16
C PRO A 35 17.86 5.24 -0.99
N GLU A 36 18.08 4.53 -2.10
CA GLU A 36 18.74 5.03 -3.32
C GLU A 36 17.73 5.56 -4.35
N PHE A 37 18.21 6.41 -5.26
CA PHE A 37 17.40 7.08 -6.27
C PHE A 37 17.03 6.17 -7.46
N CYS A 38 15.90 6.48 -8.12
CA CYS A 38 15.38 5.75 -9.29
C CYS A 38 16.15 6.06 -10.58
N SER A 39 16.97 7.11 -10.55
CA SER A 39 17.74 7.69 -11.64
C SER A 39 19.06 8.22 -11.06
N ALA A 40 20.03 8.58 -11.89
CA ALA A 40 21.33 9.12 -11.46
C ALA A 40 21.26 10.59 -10.93
N GLU A 41 20.13 11.00 -10.36
CA GLU A 41 19.90 12.34 -9.81
C GLU A 41 20.16 12.36 -8.30
N THR A 42 20.89 13.35 -7.82
CA THR A 42 21.26 13.51 -6.40
C THR A 42 20.33 14.50 -5.69
N GLU A 43 19.04 14.14 -5.62
CA GLU A 43 18.02 14.86 -4.85
C GLU A 43 18.05 14.43 -3.36
N PRO A 44 17.18 14.94 -2.45
CA PRO A 44 17.24 14.55 -1.04
C PRO A 44 16.96 13.04 -0.83
N THR A 45 17.82 12.37 -0.06
CA THR A 45 17.51 11.05 0.48
C THR A 45 16.40 11.14 1.53
N PHE A 46 15.66 10.05 1.71
CA PHE A 46 14.67 9.90 2.77
C PHE A 46 14.91 8.59 3.51
N ASP A 47 14.40 8.47 4.73
CA ASP A 47 14.43 7.21 5.47
C ASP A 47 13.30 6.27 4.99
N PRO A 48 13.62 5.14 4.33
CA PRO A 48 12.60 4.19 3.88
C PRO A 48 11.86 3.53 5.05
N SER A 49 12.39 3.51 6.28
CA SER A 49 11.68 2.98 7.45
C SER A 49 10.35 3.68 7.74
N ILE A 50 10.19 4.92 7.23
CA ILE A 50 8.95 5.70 7.33
C ILE A 50 7.79 5.02 6.58
N ALA A 51 8.08 4.29 5.49
CA ALA A 51 7.08 3.72 4.57
C ALA A 51 7.26 2.21 4.30
N ASN A 52 8.36 1.60 4.70
CA ASN A 52 8.52 0.14 4.61
C ASN A 52 7.53 -0.57 5.55
N CYS A 53 7.01 -1.72 5.11
CA CYS A 53 6.21 -2.59 5.94
C CYS A 53 6.25 -4.04 5.45
N ASP A 54 6.67 -4.94 6.34
CA ASP A 54 6.61 -6.40 6.21
C ASP A 54 5.23 -6.97 6.62
N PHE A 55 4.37 -6.14 7.20
CA PHE A 55 3.08 -6.50 7.81
C PHE A 55 3.16 -7.55 8.93
N GLU A 56 4.34 -7.88 9.46
CA GLU A 56 4.46 -8.82 10.58
C GLU A 56 3.91 -8.26 11.88
N VAL A 57 3.89 -6.93 12.05
CA VAL A 57 3.24 -6.27 13.19
C VAL A 57 2.23 -5.21 12.72
N GLY A 58 0.94 -5.56 12.82
CA GLY A 58 -0.16 -4.62 12.63
C GLY A 58 -0.28 -4.06 11.21
N PHE A 59 -0.17 -2.75 11.07
CA PHE A 59 -0.32 -2.02 9.80
C PHE A 59 0.91 -1.16 9.46
N CYS A 60 1.99 -1.24 10.26
CA CYS A 60 3.03 -0.22 10.31
C CYS A 60 2.43 1.21 10.39
N ARG A 61 2.60 2.03 9.34
CA ARG A 61 2.00 3.36 9.21
C ARG A 61 0.91 3.46 8.11
N TYR A 62 0.44 2.32 7.60
CA TYR A 62 -0.62 2.25 6.61
C TYR A 62 -2.00 2.38 7.25
N THR A 63 -2.92 3.06 6.57
CA THR A 63 -4.31 3.20 7.01
C THR A 63 -5.27 2.71 5.94
N GLN A 64 -6.45 2.26 6.38
CA GLN A 64 -7.52 1.85 5.47
C GLN A 64 -8.42 3.04 5.20
N ASP A 65 -8.81 3.21 3.95
CA ASP A 65 -9.89 4.12 3.59
C ASP A 65 -11.19 3.60 4.23
N GLN A 66 -11.80 4.44 5.08
CA GLN A 66 -13.04 4.11 5.78
C GLN A 66 -14.28 4.38 4.91
N MET A 67 -14.16 5.17 3.83
CA MET A 67 -15.28 5.39 2.92
C MET A 67 -15.54 4.11 2.09
N GLU A 68 -16.82 3.70 2.07
CA GLU A 68 -17.33 2.50 1.37
C GLU A 68 -16.64 1.16 1.70
N GLY A 69 -15.90 1.10 2.81
CA GLY A 69 -15.48 -0.14 3.45
C GLY A 69 -14.41 -0.92 2.68
N SER A 70 -13.18 -0.39 2.71
CA SER A 70 -11.99 -1.18 2.36
C SER A 70 -11.95 -2.52 3.13
N THR A 71 -11.55 -3.61 2.47
CA THR A 71 -11.59 -4.98 3.06
C THR A 71 -10.23 -5.64 3.20
N TRP A 72 -9.15 -4.87 3.12
CA TRP A 72 -7.81 -5.34 3.48
C TRP A 72 -7.85 -5.96 4.89
N LYS A 73 -7.27 -7.15 5.06
CA LYS A 73 -7.17 -7.84 6.34
C LYS A 73 -5.78 -8.45 6.45
N ARG A 74 -5.10 -8.24 7.59
CA ARG A 74 -3.83 -8.89 7.87
C ARG A 74 -4.09 -10.37 8.11
N VAL A 75 -3.47 -11.23 7.30
CA VAL A 75 -3.59 -12.68 7.37
C VAL A 75 -2.21 -13.24 7.69
N SER A 76 -2.01 -13.66 8.94
CA SER A 76 -0.85 -14.45 9.33
C SER A 76 -1.04 -15.91 8.95
N VAL A 77 0.01 -16.56 8.48
CA VAL A 77 0.01 -17.96 8.04
C VAL A 77 1.17 -18.69 8.67
N LYS A 78 0.87 -19.73 9.46
CA LYS A 78 1.88 -20.70 9.90
C LYS A 78 2.01 -21.80 8.85
N PRO A 79 3.24 -22.28 8.56
CA PRO A 79 3.43 -23.42 7.68
C PRO A 79 2.76 -24.66 8.26
N ASN A 80 2.26 -25.53 7.40
CA ASN A 80 1.87 -26.88 7.77
C ASN A 80 2.13 -27.84 6.60
N ILE A 81 2.00 -29.15 6.86
CA ILE A 81 2.33 -30.21 5.90
C ILE A 81 1.51 -30.19 4.60
N TYR A 82 0.45 -29.38 4.51
CA TYR A 82 -0.37 -29.18 3.31
C TYR A 82 -0.25 -27.78 2.69
N ARG A 83 0.55 -26.88 3.29
CA ARG A 83 0.59 -25.46 2.94
C ARG A 83 1.89 -24.79 3.38
N THR A 84 2.70 -24.39 2.40
CA THR A 84 3.68 -23.29 2.54
C THR A 84 2.96 -22.00 2.96
N GLY A 85 3.61 -21.17 3.77
CA GLY A 85 2.99 -20.03 4.46
C GLY A 85 2.64 -18.83 3.59
N ASP A 86 3.15 -17.67 3.99
CA ASP A 86 3.40 -16.53 3.11
C ASP A 86 4.45 -16.87 2.04
N HIS A 87 4.63 -15.98 1.07
CA HIS A 87 5.51 -16.24 -0.09
C HIS A 87 6.96 -15.77 0.13
N THR A 88 7.29 -15.16 1.28
CA THR A 88 8.61 -14.57 1.55
C THR A 88 9.43 -15.37 2.55
N THR A 89 8.81 -15.92 3.58
CA THR A 89 9.45 -16.67 4.67
C THR A 89 8.90 -18.09 4.84
N GLY A 90 7.67 -18.34 4.39
CA GLY A 90 6.92 -19.56 4.68
C GLY A 90 6.29 -19.61 6.07
N ALA A 91 6.43 -18.56 6.91
CA ALA A 91 5.85 -18.44 8.24
C ALA A 91 5.50 -16.97 8.65
N GLY A 92 4.83 -16.22 7.78
CA GLY A 92 4.61 -14.77 7.92
C GLY A 92 3.19 -14.24 7.69
N SER A 93 3.07 -12.94 7.42
CA SER A 93 1.82 -12.17 7.49
C SER A 93 1.67 -11.15 6.36
N PHE A 94 0.58 -11.20 5.60
CA PHE A 94 0.33 -10.29 4.47
C PHE A 94 -1.03 -9.60 4.54
N PHE A 95 -1.25 -8.52 3.76
CA PHE A 95 -2.56 -7.92 3.58
C PHE A 95 -3.35 -8.59 2.45
N LEU A 96 -4.52 -9.15 2.79
CA LEU A 96 -5.47 -9.74 1.84
C LEU A 96 -6.65 -8.79 1.60
N SER A 97 -6.87 -8.37 0.36
CA SER A 97 -8.15 -7.83 -0.10
C SER A 97 -8.92 -8.89 -0.90
N HIS A 98 -10.25 -8.84 -0.87
CA HIS A 98 -11.08 -9.79 -1.60
C HIS A 98 -12.40 -9.17 -2.07
N SER A 99 -12.90 -9.65 -3.21
CA SER A 99 -14.20 -9.25 -3.73
C SER A 99 -15.32 -9.60 -2.72
N ARG A 100 -16.18 -8.63 -2.41
CA ARG A 100 -17.43 -8.89 -1.69
C ARG A 100 -18.39 -9.66 -2.60
N LEU A 101 -19.06 -10.71 -2.09
CA LEU A 101 -20.07 -11.48 -2.83
C LEU A 101 -21.37 -10.67 -3.00
N ARG A 102 -21.37 -9.73 -3.95
CA ARG A 102 -22.53 -8.92 -4.36
C ARG A 102 -22.68 -8.99 -5.89
N PRO A 103 -23.75 -9.61 -6.44
CA PRO A 103 -23.80 -10.01 -7.86
C PRO A 103 -23.67 -8.95 -8.97
N ARG A 104 -23.59 -7.65 -8.63
CA ARG A 104 -23.54 -6.54 -9.61
C ARG A 104 -22.61 -5.38 -9.21
N ALA A 105 -21.82 -5.52 -8.14
CA ALA A 105 -20.95 -4.45 -7.67
C ALA A 105 -19.52 -4.62 -8.22
N CYS A 106 -19.07 -3.66 -9.04
CA CYS A 106 -17.63 -3.39 -9.12
C CYS A 106 -17.17 -2.94 -7.73
N TYR A 107 -16.09 -3.52 -7.21
CA TYR A 107 -15.62 -3.23 -5.85
C TYR A 107 -14.18 -2.73 -5.88
N ILE A 108 -13.96 -1.56 -5.29
CA ILE A 108 -12.65 -0.89 -5.17
C ILE A 108 -12.25 -0.86 -3.69
N SER A 109 -10.97 -1.05 -3.39
CA SER A 109 -10.43 -1.06 -2.03
C SER A 109 -9.09 -0.32 -2.00
N HIS A 110 -9.00 0.75 -1.20
CA HIS A 110 -7.75 1.51 -1.00
C HIS A 110 -7.03 1.09 0.29
N LEU A 111 -5.71 0.95 0.22
CA LEU A 111 -4.81 1.05 1.38
C LEU A 111 -3.96 2.32 1.20
N LEU A 112 -3.96 3.20 2.18
CA LEU A 112 -3.29 4.49 2.15
C LEU A 112 -1.94 4.38 2.86
N GLY A 113 -0.88 4.85 2.22
CA GLY A 113 0.45 4.96 2.83
C GLY A 113 0.58 6.15 3.79
N PRO A 114 1.72 6.23 4.50
CA PRO A 114 2.06 7.38 5.33
C PRO A 114 2.20 8.66 4.51
N LEU A 115 2.14 9.81 5.20
CA LEU A 115 2.44 11.12 4.60
C LEU A 115 3.95 11.23 4.34
N LEU A 116 4.31 11.45 3.08
CA LEU A 116 5.68 11.62 2.61
C LEU A 116 5.90 13.05 2.07
N PRO A 117 7.08 13.66 2.24
CA PRO A 117 7.42 14.95 1.62
C PRO A 117 7.26 14.98 0.09
N GLY A 118 6.40 15.85 -0.43
CA GLY A 118 6.11 15.96 -1.86
C GLY A 118 7.21 16.61 -2.71
N ASN A 119 8.32 17.02 -2.09
CA ASN A 119 9.51 17.58 -2.74
C ASN A 119 10.66 16.56 -2.89
N MET A 120 10.38 15.27 -2.73
CA MET A 120 11.35 14.17 -2.84
C MET A 120 10.90 13.15 -3.90
N LYS A 121 11.85 12.35 -4.41
CA LYS A 121 11.58 11.23 -5.32
C LYS A 121 11.58 9.92 -4.53
N TYR A 122 10.62 9.04 -4.83
CA TYR A 122 10.38 7.78 -4.11
C TYR A 122 10.44 6.58 -5.03
N CYS A 123 11.13 5.53 -4.57
CA CYS A 123 11.47 4.37 -5.39
C CYS A 123 11.03 3.10 -4.69
N LEU A 124 9.99 2.42 -5.20
CA LEU A 124 9.52 1.15 -4.66
C LEU A 124 10.45 0.03 -5.12
N SER A 125 11.25 -0.54 -4.21
CA SER A 125 12.26 -1.57 -4.49
C SER A 125 11.72 -2.99 -4.40
N ARG A 126 10.72 -3.23 -3.53
CA ARG A 126 10.02 -4.52 -3.41
C ARG A 126 8.52 -4.32 -3.20
N GLN A 127 7.76 -5.22 -3.79
CA GLN A 127 6.32 -5.41 -3.56
C GLN A 127 5.91 -6.81 -4.01
N THR A 128 5.67 -7.70 -3.05
CA THR A 128 5.26 -9.09 -3.29
C THR A 128 3.74 -9.17 -3.43
N ARG A 129 3.27 -9.91 -4.44
CA ARG A 129 1.85 -9.88 -4.86
C ARG A 129 1.39 -11.18 -5.50
N HIS A 130 0.17 -11.59 -5.15
CA HIS A 130 -0.50 -12.75 -5.75
C HIS A 130 -1.93 -12.38 -6.13
N SER A 131 -2.19 -12.23 -7.42
CA SER A 131 -3.44 -11.71 -8.00
C SER A 131 -3.54 -12.03 -9.50
N LEU A 132 -4.77 -12.20 -10.01
CA LEU A 132 -5.11 -12.17 -11.45
C LEU A 132 -5.96 -10.92 -11.80
N PHE A 133 -6.00 -9.93 -10.89
CA PHE A 133 -6.88 -8.76 -10.93
C PHE A 133 -6.08 -7.46 -10.99
N THR A 134 -6.67 -6.45 -11.65
CA THR A 134 -6.09 -5.12 -11.82
C THR A 134 -5.73 -4.49 -10.49
N PHE A 135 -4.50 -3.97 -10.45
CA PHE A 135 -3.85 -3.41 -9.29
C PHE A 135 -3.24 -2.07 -9.72
N ARG A 136 -3.45 -1.01 -8.94
CA ARG A 136 -2.87 0.31 -9.22
C ARG A 136 -2.17 0.89 -8.00
N ILE A 137 -1.02 1.53 -8.23
CA ILE A 137 -0.49 2.53 -7.30
C ILE A 137 -0.91 3.90 -7.85
N ARG A 138 -1.48 4.74 -7.01
CA ARG A 138 -1.62 6.18 -7.26
C ARG A 138 -0.75 6.94 -6.28
N VAL A 139 -0.34 8.15 -6.66
CA VAL A 139 0.26 9.11 -5.74
C VAL A 139 -0.70 10.29 -5.67
N GLU A 140 -1.18 10.62 -4.47
CA GLU A 140 -2.19 11.65 -4.25
C GLU A 140 -1.62 12.74 -3.33
N SER A 141 -1.77 14.01 -3.71
CA SER A 141 -1.28 15.13 -2.91
C SER A 141 -2.23 15.44 -1.76
N ASN A 142 -1.82 15.20 -0.52
CA ASN A 142 -2.54 15.66 0.65
C ASN A 142 -2.35 17.18 0.82
N ARG A 143 -3.22 17.94 0.14
CA ARG A 143 -3.49 19.33 0.49
C ARG A 143 -4.28 19.33 1.80
N ARG A 144 -3.58 19.45 2.94
CA ARG A 144 -4.21 19.91 4.18
C ARG A 144 -4.70 21.34 3.98
N GLY A 145 -5.91 21.50 3.46
CA GLY A 145 -6.64 22.75 3.63
C GLY A 145 -6.84 22.96 5.13
N TYR A 146 -6.25 24.02 5.67
CA TYR A 146 -6.70 24.52 6.96
C TYR A 146 -8.15 24.99 6.78
N GLY A 147 -9.07 24.28 7.44
CA GLY A 147 -10.37 24.86 7.77
C GLY A 147 -10.17 26.05 8.72
N PRO A 148 -11.18 26.94 8.81
CA PRO A 148 -11.10 28.15 9.63
C PRO A 148 -11.00 27.86 11.13
#